data_AF-A0A257A4Q9-F1
#
_entry.id   AF-A0A257A4Q9-F1
#
_cell.length_a   1.000
_cell.length_b   1.000
_cell.length_c   1.000
_cell.angle_alpha   90.00
_cell.angle_beta   90.00
_cell.angle_gamma   90.00
#
_symmetry.space_group_name_H-M   'P 1'
#
loop_
_entity.id
_entity.type
_entity.pdbx_description
1 polymer ?
#
loop_
_entity_poly.entity_id
_entity_poly.type
_entity_poly.pdbx_seq_one_letter_code
_entity_poly.pdbx_strand_id
1 'polypeptide(L)'
;MDKEYCKMLEDYVEQLSMALIIDMMKKGIFKDSSEEIMLENKFVKEVKQNYSQIKEGTPEERAVAAVLNALSNYYDANMYEEEILARANIILNFVGDELTGKK
;
A
#
# COMPACT_ATOMS: atom_id res chain seq x y z
N MET A 1 22.21 18.28 10.75
CA MET A 1 21.27 17.22 11.13
C MET A 1 22.12 16.07 11.64
N ASP A 2 21.85 15.57 12.85
CA ASP A 2 22.72 14.58 13.50
C ASP A 2 22.53 13.20 12.85
N LYS A 3 23.63 12.59 12.38
CA LYS A 3 23.57 11.36 11.57
C LYS A 3 23.00 10.18 12.35
N GLU A 4 23.25 10.13 13.65
CA GLU A 4 22.71 9.10 14.54
C GLU A 4 21.20 9.24 14.74
N TYR A 5 20.70 10.48 14.82
CA TYR A 5 19.27 10.75 14.92
C TYR A 5 18.54 10.37 13.62
N CYS A 6 19.11 10.69 12.46
CA CYS A 6 18.54 10.26 11.18
C CYS A 6 18.45 8.74 11.08
N LYS A 7 19.52 8.03 11.44
CA LYS A 7 19.54 6.56 11.41
C LYS A 7 18.51 5.93 12.35
N MET A 8 18.38 6.45 13.56
CA MET A 8 17.37 5.99 14.51
C MET A 8 15.94 6.16 13.97
N LEU A 9 15.67 7.27 13.30
CA LEU A 9 14.36 7.49 12.66
C LEU A 9 14.13 6.55 11.48
N GLU A 10 15.13 6.31 10.65
CA GLU A 10 15.06 5.35 9.54
C GLU A 10 14.75 3.94 10.05
N ASP A 11 15.49 3.46 11.06
CA ASP A 11 15.27 2.14 11.67
C ASP A 11 13.84 2.01 12.24
N TYR A 12 13.31 3.08 12.87
CA TYR A 12 11.95 3.10 13.39
C TYR A 12 10.89 3.03 12.28
N VAL A 13 11.08 3.79 11.20
CA VAL A 13 10.15 3.79 10.05
C VAL A 13 10.18 2.44 9.34
N GLU A 14 11.34 1.80 9.23
CA GLU A 14 11.47 0.46 8.65
C GLU A 14 10.70 -0.58 9.48
N GLN A 15 10.89 -0.58 10.79
CA GLN A 15 10.17 -1.48 11.70
C GLN A 15 8.65 -1.27 11.64
N LEU A 16 8.20 -0.01 11.59
CA LEU A 16 6.77 0.31 11.45
C LEU A 16 6.22 -0.18 10.11
N SER A 17 6.94 0.05 9.01
CA SER A 17 6.55 -0.39 7.67
C SER A 17 6.43 -1.91 7.60
N MET A 18 7.40 -2.62 8.18
CA MET A 18 7.37 -4.08 8.25
C MET A 18 6.18 -4.59 9.09
N ALA A 19 5.87 -3.95 10.22
CA ALA A 19 4.72 -4.31 11.03
C ALA A 19 3.39 -4.15 10.26
N LEU A 20 3.25 -3.08 9.46
CA LEU A 20 2.09 -2.86 8.60
C LEU A 20 2.02 -3.89 7.46
N ILE A 21 3.15 -4.27 6.87
CA ILE A 21 3.21 -5.34 5.88
C ILE A 21 2.75 -6.66 6.48
N ILE A 22 3.24 -7.04 7.66
CA ILE A 22 2.85 -8.27 8.36
C ILE A 22 1.35 -8.28 8.65
N ASP A 23 0.78 -7.14 9.07
CA ASP A 23 -0.68 -7.00 9.24
C ASP A 23 -1.42 -7.24 7.91
N MET A 24 -0.98 -6.62 6.82
CA MET A 24 -1.56 -6.81 5.50
C MET A 24 -1.37 -8.24 4.96
N MET A 25 -0.30 -8.94 5.32
CA MET A 25 -0.13 -10.37 5.02
C MET A 25 -1.19 -11.23 5.72
N LYS A 26 -1.48 -10.95 7.00
CA LYS A 26 -2.56 -11.64 7.74
C LYS A 26 -3.95 -11.41 7.12
N LYS A 27 -4.12 -10.31 6.39
CA LYS A 27 -5.33 -10.00 5.61
C LYS A 27 -5.32 -10.60 4.20
N GLY A 28 -4.22 -11.20 3.75
CA GLY A 28 -4.10 -11.76 2.39
C GLY A 28 -3.95 -10.69 1.31
N ILE A 29 -3.38 -9.53 1.64
CA ILE A 29 -3.03 -8.46 0.71
C ILE A 29 -1.60 -8.66 0.20
N PHE A 30 -0.69 -9.04 1.09
CA PHE A 30 0.68 -9.44 0.77
C PHE A 30 0.85 -10.94 1.00
N LYS A 31 1.85 -11.51 0.33
CA LYS A 31 2.33 -12.86 0.55
C LYS A 31 3.84 -12.86 0.71
N ASP A 32 4.29 -13.82 1.49
CA ASP A 32 5.70 -14.18 1.58
C ASP A 32 6.00 -15.15 0.44
N SER A 33 6.90 -14.75 -0.47
CA SER A 33 7.60 -15.70 -1.31
C SER A 33 8.99 -15.90 -0.73
N SER A 34 9.61 -17.05 -0.96
CA SER A 34 10.89 -17.44 -0.34
C SER A 34 12.04 -16.43 -0.47
N GLU A 35 11.91 -15.41 -1.32
CA GLU A 35 12.93 -14.39 -1.58
C GLU A 35 12.39 -12.94 -1.57
N GLU A 36 11.07 -12.72 -1.56
CA GLU A 36 10.50 -11.37 -1.69
C GLU A 36 9.07 -11.23 -1.15
N ILE A 37 8.78 -10.10 -0.50
CA ILE A 37 7.43 -9.66 -0.13
C ILE A 37 6.73 -9.16 -1.39
N MET A 38 5.61 -9.79 -1.75
CA MET A 38 4.84 -9.41 -2.95
C MET A 38 3.36 -9.22 -2.63
N LEU A 39 2.69 -8.36 -3.40
CA LEU A 39 1.24 -8.26 -3.36
C LEU A 39 0.58 -9.54 -3.88
N GLU A 40 -0.56 -9.89 -3.30
CA GLU A 40 -1.37 -11.00 -3.76
C GLU A 40 -2.04 -10.67 -5.10
N ASN A 41 -2.02 -11.64 -6.03
CA ASN A 41 -2.54 -11.44 -7.38
C ASN A 41 -4.03 -11.04 -7.37
N LYS A 42 -4.78 -11.58 -6.40
CA LYS A 42 -6.19 -11.23 -6.19
C LYS A 42 -6.33 -9.75 -5.84
N PHE A 43 -5.54 -9.27 -4.88
CA PHE A 43 -5.56 -7.87 -4.46
C PHE A 43 -5.15 -6.93 -5.60
N VAL A 44 -4.06 -7.25 -6.32
CA VAL A 44 -3.63 -6.47 -7.50
C VAL A 44 -4.73 -6.36 -8.54
N LYS A 45 -5.48 -7.43 -8.78
CA LYS A 45 -6.61 -7.43 -9.71
C LYS A 45 -7.74 -6.51 -9.24
N GLU A 46 -8.08 -6.53 -7.96
CA GLU A 46 -9.09 -5.64 -7.37
C GLU A 46 -8.69 -4.17 -7.51
N VAL A 47 -7.43 -3.83 -7.21
CA VAL A 47 -6.89 -2.46 -7.41
C VAL A 47 -7.01 -2.03 -8.87
N LYS A 48 -6.59 -2.88 -9.82
CA LYS A 48 -6.68 -2.58 -11.27
C LYS A 48 -8.14 -2.40 -11.73
N GLN A 49 -9.05 -3.22 -11.22
CA GLN A 49 -10.49 -3.09 -11.49
C GLN A 49 -11.02 -1.75 -10.99
N ASN A 50 -10.76 -1.40 -9.72
CA ASN A 50 -11.14 -0.12 -9.15
C ASN A 50 -10.56 1.06 -9.95
N TYR A 51 -9.27 0.99 -10.30
CA TYR A 51 -8.59 2.03 -11.08
C TYR A 51 -9.25 2.26 -12.45
N SER A 52 -9.65 1.19 -13.14
CA SER A 52 -10.35 1.26 -14.43
C SER A 52 -11.74 1.88 -14.35
N GLN A 53 -12.41 1.79 -13.19
CA GLN A 53 -13.75 2.31 -12.98
C GLN A 53 -13.76 3.80 -12.62
N ILE A 54 -12.71 4.27 -11.96
CA ILE A 54 -12.54 5.68 -11.60
C ILE A 54 -12.10 6.43 -12.86
N LYS A 55 -12.89 7.40 -13.31
CA LYS A 55 -12.63 8.18 -14.55
C LYS A 55 -12.19 9.61 -14.30
N GLU A 56 -12.35 10.10 -13.08
CA GLU A 56 -12.06 11.48 -12.68
C GLU A 56 -10.77 11.55 -11.87
N GLY A 57 -10.10 12.70 -11.91
CA GLY A 57 -8.82 12.93 -11.23
C GLY A 57 -7.58 12.59 -12.06
N THR A 58 -6.42 12.98 -11.55
CA THR A 58 -5.10 12.63 -12.10
C THR A 58 -4.84 11.13 -11.98
N PRO A 59 -3.93 10.55 -12.79
CA PRO A 59 -3.52 9.14 -12.63
C PRO A 59 -3.12 8.78 -11.20
N GLU A 60 -2.44 9.69 -10.51
CA GLU A 60 -2.00 9.54 -9.13
C GLU A 60 -3.18 9.52 -8.15
N GLU A 61 -4.11 10.50 -8.27
CA GLU A 61 -5.32 10.54 -7.44
C GLU A 61 -6.18 9.28 -7.65
N ARG A 62 -6.30 8.83 -8.90
CA ARG A 62 -7.01 7.61 -9.25
C ARG A 62 -6.35 6.37 -8.67
N ALA A 63 -5.02 6.31 -8.65
CA ALA A 63 -4.27 5.19 -8.07
C ALA A 63 -4.48 5.12 -6.56
N VAL A 64 -4.39 6.26 -5.86
CA VAL A 64 -4.66 6.35 -4.42
C VAL A 64 -6.09 5.89 -4.12
N ALA A 65 -7.08 6.44 -4.82
CA ALA A 65 -8.48 6.07 -4.64
C ALA A 65 -8.75 4.59 -4.94
N ALA A 66 -8.11 4.02 -5.97
CA ALA A 66 -8.24 2.60 -6.31
C ALA A 66 -7.71 1.67 -5.22
N VAL A 67 -6.57 2.02 -4.61
CA VAL A 67 -5.99 1.27 -3.49
C VAL A 67 -6.85 1.40 -2.24
N LEU A 68 -7.32 2.60 -1.89
CA LEU A 68 -8.22 2.80 -0.75
C LEU A 68 -9.53 2.02 -0.90
N ASN A 69 -10.12 2.03 -2.09
CA ASN A 69 -11.32 1.24 -2.41
C ASN A 69 -11.07 -0.27 -2.35
N ALA A 70 -9.85 -0.74 -2.64
CA ALA A 70 -9.53 -2.15 -2.48
C ALA A 70 -9.35 -2.50 -0.99
N LEU A 71 -8.66 -1.65 -0.22
CA LEU A 71 -8.40 -1.84 1.21
C LEU A 71 -9.68 -1.91 2.05
N SER A 72 -10.76 -1.21 1.66
CA SER A 72 -12.04 -1.25 2.37
C SER A 72 -12.71 -2.63 2.37
N ASN A 73 -12.29 -3.55 1.51
CA ASN A 73 -12.74 -4.95 1.53
C ASN A 73 -12.01 -5.81 2.58
N TYR A 74 -10.90 -5.32 3.14
CA TYR A 74 -10.00 -6.08 4.01
C TYR A 74 -9.94 -5.55 5.44
N TYR A 75 -10.33 -4.29 5.63
CA TYR A 75 -10.32 -3.59 6.89
C TYR A 75 -11.70 -3.02 7.21
N ASP A 76 -12.01 -2.95 8.51
CA ASP A 76 -13.30 -2.45 8.98
C ASP A 76 -13.43 -0.93 8.72
N ALA A 77 -14.67 -0.49 8.47
CA ALA A 77 -14.99 0.90 8.18
C ALA A 77 -14.72 1.88 9.34
N ASN A 78 -14.40 1.37 10.54
CA ASN A 78 -14.07 2.15 11.73
C ASN A 78 -12.56 2.36 11.94
N MET A 79 -11.71 1.85 11.04
CA MET A 79 -10.26 2.13 11.05
C MET A 79 -10.02 3.63 10.85
N TYR A 80 -9.02 4.18 11.56
CA TYR A 80 -8.67 5.59 11.41
C TYR A 80 -8.11 5.87 10.01
N GLU A 81 -8.42 7.05 9.47
CA GLU A 81 -8.02 7.42 8.11
C GLU A 81 -6.50 7.39 7.94
N GLU A 82 -5.76 7.82 8.95
CA GLU A 82 -4.30 7.83 8.94
C GLU A 82 -3.72 6.41 8.88
N GLU A 83 -4.39 5.44 9.51
CA GLU A 83 -3.96 4.04 9.52
C GLU A 83 -4.15 3.38 8.15
N ILE A 84 -5.27 3.66 7.47
CA ILE A 84 -5.53 3.10 6.14
C ILE A 84 -4.69 3.80 5.06
N LEU A 85 -4.45 5.10 5.20
CA LEU A 85 -3.56 5.86 4.32
C LEU A 85 -2.11 5.37 4.41
N ALA A 86 -1.61 5.07 5.61
CA ALA A 86 -0.26 4.51 5.77
C ALA A 86 -0.08 3.19 5.00
N ARG A 87 -1.09 2.32 5.04
CA ARG A 87 -1.11 1.06 4.27
C ARG A 87 -1.20 1.30 2.76
N ALA A 88 -2.06 2.24 2.35
CA ALA A 88 -2.20 2.62 0.94
C ALA A 88 -0.86 3.12 0.36
N ASN A 89 -0.14 3.96 1.11
CA ASN A 89 1.17 4.47 0.69
C ASN A 89 2.21 3.35 0.50
N ILE A 90 2.23 2.35 1.39
CA ILE A 90 3.09 1.18 1.23
C ILE A 90 2.73 0.44 -0.06
N ILE A 91 1.45 0.15 -0.29
CA ILE A 91 0.98 -0.58 -1.48
C ILE A 91 1.32 0.17 -2.77
N LEU A 92 1.17 1.49 -2.78
CA LEU A 92 1.47 2.32 -3.95
C LEU A 92 2.95 2.22 -4.36
N ASN A 93 3.87 1.94 -3.43
CA ASN A 93 5.27 1.68 -3.80
C ASN A 93 5.47 0.37 -4.58
N PHE A 94 4.53 -0.57 -4.50
CA PHE A 94 4.58 -1.86 -5.22
C PHE A 94 3.83 -1.83 -6.55
N VAL A 95 2.76 -1.03 -6.67
CA VAL A 95 1.83 -1.07 -7.82
C VAL A 95 1.62 0.29 -8.51
N GLY A 96 2.10 1.38 -7.91
CA GLY A 96 1.86 2.75 -8.39
C GLY A 96 2.39 3.00 -9.80
N ASP A 97 3.60 2.54 -10.09
CA ASP A 97 4.22 2.69 -11.42
C ASP A 97 3.47 1.90 -12.50
N GLU A 98 3.00 0.69 -12.16
CA GLU A 98 2.21 -0.14 -13.06
C GLU A 98 0.85 0.51 -13.41
N LEU A 99 0.22 1.19 -12.46
CA LEU A 99 -1.08 1.84 -12.65
C LEU A 99 -0.97 3.18 -13.40
N THR A 100 0.06 3.96 -13.09
CA THR A 100 0.23 5.32 -13.61
C THR A 100 1.01 5.36 -14.93
N GLY A 101 1.64 4.26 -15.31
CA GLY A 101 2.41 4.16 -16.56
C GLY A 101 3.72 4.92 -16.53
N LYS A 102 4.23 5.28 -15.34
CA LYS A 102 5.56 5.85 -15.16
C LYS A 102 6.59 4.71 -15.20
N LYS A 103 7.49 4.76 -16.18
CA LYS A 103 8.75 3.99 -16.24
C LYS A 103 9.90 4.98 -16.28
#